data_AF-A0A844Y7X8-F1
#
_entry.id   AF-A0A844Y7X8-F1
#
_cell.length_a   1.000
_cell.length_b   1.000
_cell.length_c   1.000
_cell.angle_alpha   90.00
_cell.angle_beta   90.00
_cell.angle_gamma   90.00
#
_symmetry.space_group_name_H-M   'P 1'
#
loop_
_entity.id
_entity.type
_entity.pdbx_description
1 polymer ?
#
loop_
_entity_poly.entity_id
_entity_poly.type
_entity_poly.pdbx_seq_one_letter_code
_entity_poly.pdbx_strand_id
1 'polypeptide(L)'
;MFVIAELSSASALGKVKIRNMSSGGAMVEGPALPMPSAQCRILRGTLELEGEIVWVAGNRAGIRFNGTAHVAEWLPNAGRSQTDVDRVVAAAKSGAMPSDDRFPSPGVAAPAPLMSRVVDANHAASVADQLEELADALSGDMDVVSRHMGKLQALDLAVQTLRKLADQR
;
A
#
# COMPACT_ATOMS: atom_id res chain seq x y z
N MET A 1 6.10 -12.30 3.94
CA MET A 1 4.90 -11.87 3.18
C MET A 1 4.87 -12.59 1.83
N PHE A 2 3.70 -12.89 1.27
CA PHE A 2 3.55 -13.50 -0.06
C PHE A 2 2.32 -12.94 -0.79
N VAL A 3 2.27 -13.10 -2.11
CA VAL A 3 1.08 -12.87 -2.92
C VAL A 3 0.70 -14.12 -3.69
N ILE A 4 -0.58 -14.26 -4.03
CA ILE A 4 -1.06 -15.34 -4.89
C ILE A 4 -1.10 -14.84 -6.33
N ALA A 5 -0.57 -15.66 -7.23
CA ALA A 5 -0.59 -15.46 -8.67
C ALA A 5 -0.85 -16.79 -9.37
N GLU A 6 -1.25 -16.73 -10.63
CA GLU A 6 -1.29 -17.88 -11.52
C GLU A 6 0.02 -17.95 -12.28
N LEU A 7 0.65 -19.12 -12.28
CA LEU A 7 1.83 -19.44 -13.07
C LEU A 7 1.38 -20.28 -14.26
N SER A 8 1.76 -19.88 -15.47
CA SER A 8 1.57 -20.65 -16.69
C SER A 8 2.91 -20.87 -17.41
N SER A 9 3.07 -22.04 -17.98
CA SER A 9 4.22 -22.47 -18.77
C SER A 9 3.79 -23.61 -19.69
N ALA A 10 4.68 -24.09 -20.56
CA ALA A 10 4.38 -25.25 -21.40
C ALA A 10 4.08 -26.54 -20.60
N SER A 11 4.65 -26.69 -19.40
CA SER A 11 4.58 -27.92 -18.60
C SER A 11 3.74 -27.82 -17.33
N ALA A 12 3.36 -26.61 -16.92
CA ALA A 12 2.62 -26.38 -15.68
C ALA A 12 1.71 -25.15 -15.77
N LEU A 13 0.50 -25.28 -15.22
CA LEU A 13 -0.45 -24.21 -15.00
C LEU A 13 -1.00 -24.35 -13.58
N GLY A 14 -1.01 -23.29 -12.79
CA GLY A 14 -1.62 -23.33 -11.46
C GLY A 14 -1.36 -22.13 -10.58
N LYS A 15 -2.05 -22.09 -9.44
CA LYS A 15 -1.87 -21.04 -8.44
C LYS A 15 -0.59 -21.28 -7.64
N VAL A 16 0.21 -20.24 -7.53
CA VAL A 16 1.48 -20.22 -6.80
C VAL A 16 1.54 -19.08 -5.80
N LYS A 17 2.38 -19.24 -4.78
CA LYS A 17 2.75 -18.17 -3.85
C LYS A 17 4.01 -17.50 -4.36
N ILE A 18 3.97 -16.20 -4.58
CA ILE A 18 5.15 -15.39 -4.89
C ILE A 18 5.69 -14.75 -3.62
N ARG A 19 7.00 -14.87 -3.39
CA ARG A 19 7.75 -14.35 -2.25
C ARG A 19 9.02 -13.64 -2.71
N ASN A 20 9.61 -12.84 -1.82
CA ASN A 20 10.92 -12.20 -2.02
C ASN A 20 11.03 -11.50 -3.39
N MET A 21 9.98 -10.78 -3.79
CA MET A 21 9.92 -10.14 -5.09
C MET A 21 10.82 -8.91 -5.13
N SER A 22 11.57 -8.79 -6.21
CA SER A 22 12.41 -7.66 -6.57
C SER A 22 12.04 -7.18 -7.98
N SER A 23 12.71 -6.15 -8.48
CA SER A 23 12.54 -5.67 -9.85
C SER A 23 12.96 -6.71 -10.91
N GLY A 24 13.86 -7.63 -10.59
CA GLY A 24 14.45 -8.58 -11.55
C GLY A 24 14.07 -10.04 -11.33
N GLY A 25 13.36 -10.37 -10.24
CA GLY A 25 12.96 -11.75 -9.98
C GLY A 25 12.20 -11.95 -8.68
N ALA A 26 11.75 -13.17 -8.47
CA ALA A 26 11.04 -13.58 -7.27
C ALA A 26 11.23 -15.08 -6.98
N MET A 27 10.82 -15.49 -5.77
CA MET A 27 10.68 -16.89 -5.42
C MET A 27 9.22 -17.33 -5.56
N VAL A 28 8.98 -18.43 -6.26
CA VAL A 28 7.65 -19.03 -6.41
C VAL A 28 7.57 -20.32 -5.60
N GLU A 29 6.45 -20.55 -4.92
CA GLU A 29 6.14 -21.80 -4.21
C GLU A 29 4.84 -22.38 -4.76
N GLY A 30 4.86 -23.66 -5.14
CA GLY A 30 3.71 -24.32 -5.75
C GLY A 30 3.86 -25.83 -5.86
N PRO A 31 2.75 -26.56 -6.07
CA PRO A 31 2.76 -28.02 -6.14
C PRO A 31 3.36 -28.56 -7.44
N ALA A 32 3.25 -27.80 -8.55
CA ALA A 32 3.77 -28.17 -9.85
C ALA A 32 4.53 -26.96 -10.43
N LEU A 33 5.86 -26.99 -10.30
CA LEU A 33 6.74 -25.94 -10.80
C LEU A 33 7.48 -26.40 -12.07
N PRO A 34 7.62 -25.54 -13.07
CA PRO A 34 8.37 -25.86 -14.29
C PRO A 34 9.85 -26.13 -14.00
N MET A 35 10.49 -26.90 -14.87
CA MET A 35 11.93 -27.19 -14.75
C MET A 35 12.77 -25.92 -14.93
N PRO A 36 14.03 -25.91 -14.44
CA PRO A 36 14.98 -24.85 -14.76
C PRO A 36 15.07 -24.58 -16.27
N SER A 37 15.28 -23.32 -16.61
CA SER A 37 15.25 -22.74 -17.96
C SER A 37 13.91 -22.75 -18.69
N ALA A 38 12.83 -23.21 -18.05
CA ALA A 38 11.49 -23.09 -18.62
C ALA A 38 11.02 -21.63 -18.63
N GLN A 39 10.49 -21.20 -19.77
CA GLN A 39 9.78 -19.93 -19.91
C GLN A 39 8.41 -20.01 -19.24
N CYS A 40 8.11 -19.00 -18.44
CA CYS A 40 6.92 -18.93 -17.62
C CYS A 40 6.33 -17.53 -17.65
N ARG A 41 5.00 -17.47 -17.50
CA ARG A 41 4.26 -16.25 -17.29
C ARG A 41 3.56 -16.32 -15.94
N ILE A 42 3.60 -15.22 -15.20
CA ILE A 42 2.88 -15.03 -13.94
C ILE A 42 1.81 -13.98 -14.13
N LEU A 43 0.58 -14.30 -13.72
CA LEU A 43 -0.57 -13.41 -13.78
C LEU A 43 -1.16 -13.17 -12.38
N ARG A 44 -1.48 -11.92 -12.07
CA ARG A 44 -2.19 -11.50 -10.86
C ARG A 44 -3.19 -10.40 -11.21
N GLY A 45 -4.46 -10.78 -11.40
CA GLY A 45 -5.48 -9.83 -11.86
C GLY A 45 -5.15 -9.35 -13.27
N THR A 46 -4.88 -8.05 -13.43
CA THR A 46 -4.44 -7.45 -14.70
C THR A 46 -2.92 -7.35 -14.84
N LEU A 47 -2.16 -7.70 -13.79
CA LEU A 47 -0.70 -7.66 -13.82
C LEU A 47 -0.17 -8.95 -14.42
N GLU A 48 0.78 -8.81 -15.34
CA GLU A 48 1.41 -9.92 -16.02
C GLU A 48 2.92 -9.71 -16.07
N LEU A 49 3.68 -10.79 -15.88
CA LEU A 49 5.12 -10.77 -16.08
C LEU A 49 5.59 -12.07 -16.72
N GLU A 50 6.56 -11.95 -17.61
CA GLU A 50 7.25 -13.09 -18.21
C GLU A 50 8.64 -13.27 -17.60
N GLY A 51 9.08 -14.52 -17.50
CA GLY A 51 10.37 -14.85 -16.93
C GLY A 51 10.78 -16.30 -17.15
N GLU A 52 11.97 -16.61 -16.68
CA GLU A 52 12.61 -17.91 -16.79
C GLU A 52 12.84 -18.50 -15.40
N ILE A 53 12.55 -19.79 -15.22
CA ILE A 53 12.92 -20.50 -13.99
C ILE A 53 14.43 -20.67 -13.93
N VAL A 54 15.08 -20.15 -12.89
CA VAL A 54 16.55 -20.23 -12.73
C VAL A 54 17.01 -21.38 -11.85
N TRP A 55 16.14 -21.87 -10.97
CA TRP A 55 16.40 -23.05 -10.14
C TRP A 55 15.08 -23.61 -9.61
N VAL A 56 15.07 -24.90 -9.28
CA VAL A 56 13.95 -25.59 -8.61
C VAL A 56 14.50 -26.41 -7.45
N ALA A 57 13.87 -26.30 -6.29
CA ALA A 57 14.21 -27.04 -5.07
C ALA A 57 12.93 -27.46 -4.35
N GLY A 58 12.47 -28.68 -4.60
CA GLY A 58 11.21 -29.20 -4.08
C GLY A 58 10.01 -28.43 -4.62
N ASN A 59 9.22 -27.85 -3.73
CA ASN A 59 8.04 -27.03 -4.08
C ASN A 59 8.37 -25.54 -4.24
N ARG A 60 9.65 -25.19 -4.41
CA ARG A 60 10.11 -23.80 -4.59
C ARG A 60 10.91 -23.68 -5.87
N ALA A 61 10.80 -22.53 -6.53
CA ALA A 61 11.64 -22.18 -7.66
C ALA A 61 11.97 -20.70 -7.65
N GLY A 62 13.11 -20.35 -8.23
CA GLY A 62 13.46 -18.96 -8.54
C GLY A 62 13.01 -18.64 -9.94
N ILE A 63 12.35 -17.50 -10.12
CA ILE A 63 12.06 -16.94 -11.44
C ILE A 63 12.86 -15.65 -11.63
N ARG A 64 13.55 -15.55 -12.77
CA ARG A 64 14.18 -14.33 -13.26
C ARG A 64 13.24 -13.68 -14.28
N PHE A 65 12.96 -12.40 -14.12
CA PHE A 65 12.06 -11.68 -15.00
C PHE A 65 12.76 -11.26 -16.30
N ASN A 66 12.04 -11.35 -17.42
CA ASN A 66 12.53 -10.88 -18.73
C ASN A 66 12.49 -9.35 -18.82
N GLY A 67 11.65 -8.71 -18.00
CA GLY A 67 11.52 -7.26 -17.86
C GLY A 67 11.64 -6.80 -16.40
N THR A 68 11.40 -5.50 -16.18
CA THR A 68 11.44 -4.91 -14.83
C THR A 68 10.06 -4.99 -14.20
N ALA A 69 9.95 -5.64 -13.03
CA ALA A 69 8.72 -5.64 -12.24
C ALA A 69 8.63 -4.39 -11.37
N HIS A 70 7.49 -3.70 -11.41
CA HIS A 70 7.13 -2.69 -10.41
C HIS A 70 6.61 -3.38 -9.15
N VAL A 71 7.53 -3.70 -8.24
CA VAL A 71 7.27 -4.50 -7.02
C VAL A 71 6.08 -3.98 -6.21
N ALA A 72 5.88 -2.65 -6.22
CA ALA A 72 4.72 -2.03 -5.63
C ALA A 72 3.44 -2.72 -6.16
N GLU A 73 3.09 -2.56 -7.44
CA GLU A 73 1.83 -3.06 -8.03
C GLU A 73 1.53 -4.54 -7.68
N TRP A 74 2.57 -5.35 -7.55
CA TRP A 74 2.47 -6.76 -7.23
C TRP A 74 2.19 -7.11 -5.76
N LEU A 75 2.51 -6.22 -4.81
CA LEU A 75 2.29 -6.47 -3.38
C LEU A 75 0.93 -5.93 -2.92
N PRO A 76 0.28 -6.51 -1.90
CA PRO A 76 -1.04 -6.10 -1.42
C PRO A 76 -1.07 -4.66 -0.88
N ASN A 77 0.10 -4.11 -0.56
CA ASN A 77 0.25 -2.82 0.13
C ASN A 77 0.61 -1.65 -0.79
N ALA A 78 0.76 -1.85 -2.09
CA ALA A 78 1.13 -0.75 -2.98
C ALA A 78 0.01 0.18 -3.40
N GLY A 79 -1.24 -0.22 -3.17
CA GLY A 79 -2.37 0.71 -3.23
C GLY A 79 -2.63 1.40 -1.89
N ARG A 80 -2.46 0.68 -0.78
CA ARG A 80 -3.05 1.07 0.50
C ARG A 80 -2.38 2.19 1.29
N SER A 81 -1.28 2.78 0.83
CA SER A 81 -0.50 3.67 1.70
C SER A 81 -0.45 5.15 1.31
N GLN A 82 -0.93 5.58 0.14
CA GLN A 82 -1.15 7.01 -0.15
C GLN A 82 -2.04 7.20 -1.37
N THR A 83 -1.81 6.43 -2.44
CA THR A 83 -2.52 6.57 -3.71
C THR A 83 -4.02 6.24 -3.63
N ASP A 84 -4.42 5.24 -2.84
CA ASP A 84 -5.85 4.96 -2.60
C ASP A 84 -6.52 6.06 -1.75
N VAL A 85 -5.80 6.64 -0.78
CA VAL A 85 -6.29 7.78 0.02
C VAL A 85 -6.47 9.00 -0.88
N ASP A 86 -5.47 9.32 -1.70
CA ASP A 86 -5.51 10.42 -2.66
C ASP A 86 -6.65 10.24 -3.68
N ARG A 87 -6.92 9.00 -4.12
CA ARG A 87 -8.02 8.70 -5.06
C ARG A 87 -9.39 8.83 -4.42
N VAL A 88 -9.56 8.44 -3.17
CA VAL A 88 -10.82 8.61 -2.41
C VAL A 88 -11.05 10.09 -2.09
N VAL A 89 -10.01 10.84 -1.73
CA VAL A 89 -10.06 12.30 -1.54
C VAL A 89 -10.38 13.01 -2.86
N ALA A 90 -9.76 12.60 -3.97
CA ALA A 90 -10.08 13.13 -5.30
C ALA A 90 -11.52 12.83 -5.72
N ALA A 91 -12.03 11.62 -5.43
CA ALA A 91 -13.41 11.22 -5.72
C ALA A 91 -14.42 12.00 -4.88
N ALA A 92 -14.16 12.21 -3.58
CA ALA A 92 -14.97 13.04 -2.69
C ALA A 92 -14.96 14.52 -3.12
N LYS A 93 -13.83 15.00 -3.65
CA LYS A 93 -13.66 16.37 -4.16
C LYS A 93 -14.33 16.61 -5.51
N SER A 94 -14.55 15.56 -6.31
CA SER A 94 -15.18 15.66 -7.64
C SER A 94 -16.71 15.64 -7.67
N GLY A 95 -17.39 15.60 -6.51
CA GLY A 95 -18.80 16.00 -6.41
C GLY A 95 -19.79 15.19 -7.26
N ALA A 96 -19.67 13.86 -7.29
CA ALA A 96 -20.66 12.98 -7.93
C ALA A 96 -21.54 12.28 -6.87
N MET A 97 -22.27 13.07 -6.09
CA MET A 97 -23.48 12.66 -5.38
C MET A 97 -24.59 13.64 -5.76
N PRO A 98 -25.84 13.19 -5.96
CA PRO A 98 -26.95 14.08 -6.26
C PRO A 98 -27.13 15.06 -5.09
N SER A 99 -26.98 16.34 -5.41
CA SER A 99 -27.17 17.46 -4.49
C SER A 99 -28.56 17.39 -3.87
N ASP A 100 -28.65 17.19 -2.55
CA ASP A 100 -29.82 17.66 -1.78
C ASP A 100 -29.48 19.10 -1.36
N ASP A 101 -30.13 20.06 -2.00
CA ASP A 101 -29.95 21.53 -1.90
C ASP A 101 -30.31 22.12 -0.51
N ARG A 102 -30.17 21.38 0.58
CA ARG A 102 -30.63 21.82 1.90
C ARG A 102 -29.58 22.44 2.81
N PHE A 103 -28.30 22.37 2.46
CA PHE A 103 -27.24 22.94 3.31
C PHE A 103 -26.17 23.67 2.48
N PRO A 104 -26.15 25.01 2.47
CA PRO A 104 -25.01 25.74 1.92
C PRO A 104 -23.81 25.54 2.85
N SER A 105 -22.81 24.78 2.39
CA SER A 105 -21.50 24.76 3.05
C SER A 105 -20.68 25.97 2.58
N PRO A 106 -20.13 26.80 3.50
CA PRO A 106 -19.23 27.88 3.13
C PRO A 106 -17.95 27.29 2.53
N GLY A 107 -17.54 27.83 1.39
CA GLY A 107 -16.38 27.35 0.64
C GLY A 107 -15.09 27.40 1.46
N VAL A 108 -14.67 26.25 1.97
CA VAL A 108 -13.31 26.06 2.47
C VAL A 108 -12.45 25.72 1.27
N ALA A 109 -11.68 26.71 0.80
CA ALA A 109 -10.67 26.53 -0.21
C ALA A 109 -9.75 25.35 0.17
N ALA A 110 -9.65 24.36 -0.70
CA ALA A 110 -8.83 23.18 -0.46
C ALA A 110 -7.35 23.56 -0.27
N PRO A 111 -6.63 22.98 0.70
CA PRO A 111 -5.20 23.23 0.83
C PRO A 111 -4.42 22.60 -0.35
N ALA A 112 -3.43 23.33 -0.85
CA ALA A 112 -2.53 22.92 -1.92
C ALA A 112 -1.55 21.81 -1.47
N PRO A 113 -1.06 20.95 -2.39
CA PRO A 113 -0.16 19.83 -2.07
C PRO A 113 1.17 20.30 -1.46
N LEU A 114 1.67 19.52 -0.50
CA LEU A 114 2.92 19.72 0.25
C LEU A 114 4.17 19.40 -0.62
N MET A 115 4.34 20.07 -1.74
CA MET A 115 5.58 20.00 -2.52
C MET A 115 6.27 21.35 -2.38
N SER A 116 7.13 21.45 -1.34
CA SER A 116 7.87 22.64 -0.92
C SER A 116 7.12 23.63 0.00
N ARG A 117 6.80 23.20 1.22
CA ARG A 117 6.44 24.10 2.32
C ARG A 117 7.45 23.92 3.45
N VAL A 118 8.04 25.01 3.94
CA VAL A 118 8.84 24.98 5.16
C VAL A 118 7.92 24.52 6.28
N VAL A 119 8.26 23.41 6.94
CA VAL A 119 7.52 22.94 8.12
C VAL A 119 7.82 23.93 9.24
N ASP A 120 6.91 24.86 9.47
CA ASP A 120 6.96 25.77 10.61
C ASP A 120 6.16 25.21 11.80
N ALA A 121 6.35 25.81 12.98
CA ALA A 121 5.73 25.37 14.22
C ALA A 121 4.20 25.33 14.16
N ASN A 122 3.58 26.25 13.43
CA ASN A 122 2.13 26.30 13.27
C ASN A 122 1.62 25.15 12.40
N HIS A 123 2.38 24.77 11.38
CA HIS A 123 2.08 23.62 10.56
C HIS A 123 2.23 22.30 11.33
N ALA A 124 3.29 22.18 12.14
CA ALA A 124 3.50 21.01 13.00
C ALA A 124 2.38 20.86 14.04
N ALA A 125 1.93 21.96 14.66
CA ALA A 125 0.81 21.96 15.59
C ALA A 125 -0.51 21.55 14.92
N SER A 126 -0.80 22.11 13.74
CA SER A 126 -2.02 21.76 13.00
C SER A 126 -2.06 20.29 12.57
N VAL A 127 -0.92 19.68 12.23
CA VAL A 127 -0.84 18.25 11.92
C VAL A 127 -1.00 17.39 13.18
N ALA A 128 -0.46 17.84 14.31
CA ALA A 128 -0.64 17.16 15.59
C ALA A 128 -2.12 17.10 15.99
N ASP A 129 -2.86 18.20 15.86
CA ASP A 129 -4.29 18.27 16.18
C ASP A 129 -5.11 17.31 15.29
N GLN A 130 -4.80 17.22 13.99
CA GLN A 130 -5.47 16.30 13.06
C GLN A 130 -5.21 14.82 13.39
N LEU A 131 -3.98 14.49 13.81
CA LEU A 131 -3.62 13.13 14.18
C LEU A 131 -4.25 12.72 15.52
N GLU A 132 -4.48 13.67 16.43
CA GLU A 132 -5.14 13.44 17.72
C GLU A 132 -6.64 13.19 17.56
N GLU A 133 -7.33 13.98 16.74
CA GLU A 133 -8.74 13.75 16.39
C GLU A 133 -8.94 12.35 15.76
N LEU A 134 -8.01 11.94 14.91
CA LEU A 134 -8.02 10.59 14.33
C LEU A 134 -7.74 9.50 15.38
N ALA A 135 -6.80 9.72 16.30
CA ALA A 135 -6.49 8.79 17.37
C ALA A 135 -7.70 8.56 18.29
N ASP A 136 -8.40 9.63 18.65
CA ASP A 136 -9.60 9.59 19.49
C ASP A 136 -10.73 8.83 18.79
N ALA A 137 -10.98 9.13 17.52
CA ALA A 137 -11.99 8.43 16.72
C ALA A 137 -11.70 6.91 16.60
N LEU A 138 -10.43 6.53 16.44
CA LEU A 138 -10.02 5.12 16.33
C LEU A 138 -9.98 4.40 17.69
N SER A 139 -9.72 5.13 18.78
CA SER A 139 -9.70 4.57 20.14
C SER A 139 -11.09 4.26 20.67
N GLY A 140 -12.14 4.80 20.07
CA GLY A 140 -13.54 4.48 20.38
C GLY A 140 -13.99 3.08 19.91
N ASP A 141 -13.23 2.42 19.03
CA ASP A 141 -13.54 1.09 18.50
C ASP A 141 -12.68 0.00 19.17
N MET A 142 -13.33 -0.85 19.97
CA MET A 142 -12.67 -1.90 20.76
C MET A 142 -11.99 -3.00 19.90
N ASP A 143 -12.48 -3.25 18.68
CA ASP A 143 -11.86 -4.21 17.75
C ASP A 143 -10.60 -3.62 17.11
N VAL A 144 -10.59 -2.30 16.87
CA VAL A 144 -9.42 -1.56 16.38
C VAL A 144 -8.34 -1.47 17.46
N VAL A 145 -8.74 -1.13 18.69
CA VAL A 145 -7.81 -1.03 19.83
C VAL A 145 -7.13 -2.37 20.10
N SER A 146 -7.90 -3.46 20.13
CA SER A 146 -7.34 -4.80 20.42
C SER A 146 -6.39 -5.31 19.33
N ARG A 147 -6.66 -5.02 18.05
CA ARG A 147 -5.83 -5.47 16.92
C ARG A 147 -4.63 -4.58 16.63
N HIS A 148 -4.70 -3.31 17.00
CA HIS A 148 -3.75 -2.29 16.56
C HIS A 148 -3.19 -1.42 17.68
N MET A 149 -3.25 -1.88 18.94
CA MET A 149 -2.70 -1.19 20.13
C MET A 149 -1.30 -0.60 19.92
N GLY A 150 -0.35 -1.37 19.38
CA GLY A 150 1.02 -0.87 19.12
C GLY A 150 1.10 0.21 18.04
N LYS A 151 0.15 0.25 17.10
CA LYS A 151 0.08 1.32 16.08
C LYS A 151 -0.60 2.58 16.62
N LEU A 152 -1.60 2.44 17.50
CA LEU A 152 -2.21 3.56 18.21
C LEU A 152 -1.21 4.24 19.14
N GLN A 153 -0.37 3.47 19.83
CA GLN A 153 0.73 4.01 20.62
C GLN A 153 1.77 4.75 19.75
N ALA A 154 2.06 4.24 18.55
CA ALA A 154 2.95 4.93 17.62
C ALA A 154 2.35 6.25 17.08
N LEU A 155 1.03 6.30 16.91
CA LEU A 155 0.31 7.51 16.51
C LEU A 155 0.38 8.59 17.61
N ASP A 156 0.13 8.21 18.86
CA ASP A 156 0.25 9.10 20.03
C ASP A 156 1.68 9.65 20.18
N LEU A 157 2.70 8.78 20.03
CA LEU A 157 4.10 9.21 20.05
C LEU A 157 4.43 10.21 18.94
N ALA A 158 3.84 10.04 17.74
CA ALA A 158 4.03 10.97 16.63
C ALA A 158 3.40 12.34 16.92
N VAL A 159 2.19 12.38 17.49
CA VAL A 159 1.52 13.62 17.95
C VAL A 159 2.39 14.36 18.95
N GLN A 160 2.89 13.67 19.97
CA GLN A 160 3.74 14.27 21.01
C GLN A 160 5.06 14.82 20.44
N THR A 161 5.66 14.11 19.47
CA THR A 161 6.89 14.55 18.80
C THR A 161 6.64 15.82 17.99
N LEU A 162 5.52 15.89 17.26
CA LEU A 162 5.14 17.07 16.49
C LEU A 162 4.86 18.29 17.38
N ARG A 163 4.14 18.10 18.49
CA ARG A 163 3.91 19.16 19.51
C ARG A 163 5.23 19.68 20.07
N LYS A 164 6.15 18.77 20.42
CA LYS A 164 7.48 19.14 20.92
C LYS A 164 8.30 19.92 19.90
N LEU A 165 8.21 19.57 18.61
CA LEU A 165 8.86 20.33 17.54
C LEU A 165 8.23 21.71 17.33
N ALA A 166 6.92 21.85 17.55
CA ALA A 166 6.24 23.14 17.51
C ALA A 166 6.66 24.05 18.69
N ASP A 167 6.88 23.47 19.87
CA ASP A 167 7.24 24.19 21.10
C ASP A 167 8.72 24.57 21.22
N GLN A 168 9.61 24.09 20.34
CA GLN A 168 11.07 24.30 20.41
C GLN A 168 11.56 25.71 19.97
N ARG A 169 10.82 26.79 20.26
CA ARG A 169 11.29 28.18 20.09
C ARG A 169 11.68 28.84 21.40
#